data_AF-A0A5C6F931-F1
#
_entry.id   AF-A0A5C6F931-F1
#
_cell.length_a   1.000
_cell.length_b   1.000
_cell.length_c   1.000
_cell.angle_alpha   90.00
_cell.angle_beta   90.00
_cell.angle_gamma   90.00
#
_symmetry.space_group_name_H-M   'P 1'
#
loop_
_entity.id
_entity.type
_entity.pdbx_description
1 polymer ?
#
loop_
_entity_poly.entity_id
_entity_poly.type
_entity_poly.pdbx_seq_one_letter_code
_entity_poly.pdbx_strand_id
1 'polypeptide(L)'
;MSARIKSNQSKKQATNTSPVASNPNASPPKQSLSPALQRALGLIQKNDYAGAANSLSAAGRDPQVRNTLGVCLMRMGRVDAAVDTLRSLVLMPGTLIERCDVSNAAKRNFATALLMKGLPSGALSVLAEIHEPENLMAIRLHAAIKQWEKSLPWLRRLDWKINGIEPSHCCVPLDFEPGEFDFEVNPKSPIKPGKSSKGSLKLAA
;
A
#
# COMPACT_ATOMS: atom_id res chain seq x y z
N MET A 1 -32.05 -65.41 -19.13
CA MET A 1 -30.94 -65.29 -20.10
C MET A 1 -30.03 -64.17 -19.59
N SER A 2 -29.02 -64.48 -18.77
CA SER A 2 -27.62 -64.76 -19.14
C SER A 2 -26.87 -63.58 -19.79
N ALA A 3 -25.98 -62.96 -19.00
CA ALA A 3 -24.58 -62.55 -19.29
C ALA A 3 -24.21 -61.44 -18.27
N ARG A 4 -23.40 -61.63 -17.22
CA ARG A 4 -21.99 -62.09 -17.10
C ARG A 4 -21.00 -61.17 -17.83
N ILE A 5 -20.47 -60.17 -17.13
CA ILE A 5 -19.15 -59.58 -17.42
C ILE A 5 -18.36 -59.47 -16.10
N LYS A 6 -17.13 -59.99 -16.14
CA LYS A 6 -16.13 -60.05 -15.07
C LYS A 6 -15.17 -58.86 -15.15
N SER A 7 -14.57 -58.59 -13.98
CA SER A 7 -13.19 -58.12 -13.72
C SER A 7 -12.72 -56.76 -14.25
N ASN A 8 -12.18 -55.91 -13.37
CA ASN A 8 -10.73 -55.94 -13.14
C ASN A 8 -10.27 -55.20 -11.87
N GLN A 9 -9.28 -55.82 -11.22
CA GLN A 9 -8.52 -55.31 -10.08
C GLN A 9 -7.68 -54.09 -10.49
N SER A 10 -7.54 -53.13 -9.57
CA SER A 10 -6.44 -52.17 -9.62
C SER A 10 -5.80 -52.02 -8.25
N LYS A 11 -4.49 -52.26 -8.25
CA LYS A 11 -3.52 -52.22 -7.15
C LYS A 11 -3.62 -50.93 -6.35
N LYS A 12 -3.76 -51.04 -5.03
CA LYS A 12 -3.40 -49.96 -4.10
C LYS A 12 -1.88 -50.01 -3.89
N GLN A 13 -1.16 -49.07 -4.50
CA GLN A 13 0.22 -48.76 -4.13
C GLN A 13 0.20 -47.87 -2.89
N ALA A 14 0.82 -48.35 -1.83
CA ALA A 14 1.17 -47.56 -0.66
C ALA A 14 2.34 -46.63 -1.02
N THR A 15 2.16 -45.33 -0.88
CA THR A 15 3.24 -44.34 -0.93
C THR A 15 3.55 -43.88 0.48
N ASN A 16 4.77 -44.20 0.91
CA ASN A 16 5.40 -43.75 2.15
C ASN A 16 5.50 -42.23 2.15
N THR A 17 4.76 -41.57 3.04
CA THR A 17 4.98 -40.18 3.43
C THR A 17 5.99 -40.13 4.57
N SER A 18 7.26 -39.86 4.25
CA SER A 18 8.23 -39.34 5.22
C SER A 18 7.99 -37.85 5.44
N PRO A 19 7.99 -37.35 6.70
CA PRO A 19 7.83 -35.93 6.98
C PRO A 19 9.13 -35.19 6.69
N VAL A 20 9.08 -34.23 5.75
CA VAL A 20 10.13 -33.25 5.53
C VAL A 20 10.17 -32.32 6.75
N ALA A 21 11.23 -32.47 7.54
CA ALA A 21 11.56 -31.56 8.63
C ALA A 21 11.76 -30.14 8.07
N SER A 22 10.80 -29.27 8.35
CA SER A 22 10.85 -27.85 7.99
C SER A 22 11.80 -27.16 8.97
N ASN A 23 12.94 -26.67 8.46
CA ASN A 23 13.94 -25.97 9.24
C ASN A 23 13.42 -24.54 9.57
N PRO A 24 13.14 -24.18 10.84
CA PRO A 24 12.45 -22.93 11.19
C PRO A 24 13.35 -21.68 11.19
N ASN A 25 14.56 -21.75 10.64
CA ASN A 25 15.57 -20.68 10.75
C ASN A 25 15.96 -20.00 9.43
N ALA A 26 15.19 -20.21 8.36
CA ALA A 26 15.37 -19.44 7.13
C ALA A 26 14.76 -18.04 7.31
N SER A 27 15.62 -17.05 7.61
CA SER A 27 15.24 -15.63 7.47
C SER A 27 14.68 -15.41 6.05
N PRO A 28 13.56 -14.69 5.87
CA PRO A 28 12.99 -14.47 4.55
C PRO A 28 14.04 -13.81 3.64
N PRO A 29 14.14 -14.21 2.36
CA PRO A 29 15.13 -13.65 1.44
C PRO A 29 14.88 -12.15 1.30
N LYS A 30 15.88 -11.32 1.62
CA LYS A 30 15.90 -9.89 1.29
C LYS A 30 15.80 -9.78 -0.24
N GLN A 31 14.60 -9.53 -0.75
CA GLN A 31 14.37 -9.36 -2.18
C GLN A 31 15.24 -8.21 -2.68
N SER A 32 16.07 -8.49 -3.68
CA SER A 32 16.97 -7.50 -4.26
C SER A 32 16.15 -6.46 -5.03
N LEU A 33 16.31 -5.19 -4.66
CA LEU A 33 15.63 -4.08 -5.34
C LEU A 33 16.06 -4.00 -6.80
N SER A 34 15.10 -3.72 -7.69
CA SER A 34 15.39 -3.48 -9.10
C SER A 34 16.32 -2.26 -9.28
N PRO A 35 17.14 -2.20 -10.35
CA PRO A 35 18.04 -1.06 -10.57
C PRO A 35 17.33 0.29 -10.64
N ALA A 36 16.09 0.30 -11.13
CA ALA A 36 15.27 1.51 -11.16
C ALA A 36 14.83 1.94 -9.76
N LEU A 37 14.42 1.00 -8.90
CA LEU A 37 14.08 1.27 -7.51
C LEU A 37 15.28 1.76 -6.71
N GLN A 38 16.47 1.20 -6.95
CA GLN A 38 17.70 1.66 -6.28
C GLN A 38 18.01 3.13 -6.60
N ARG A 39 17.85 3.55 -7.86
CA ARG A 39 18.02 4.95 -8.24
C ARG A 39 16.95 5.84 -7.61
N ALA A 40 15.68 5.41 -7.66
CA ALA A 40 14.58 6.14 -7.07
C ALA A 40 14.72 6.28 -5.55
N LEU A 41 15.25 5.27 -4.85
CA LEU A 41 15.48 5.30 -3.41
C LEU A 41 16.37 6.48 -3.00
N GLY A 42 17.45 6.74 -3.74
CA GLY A 42 18.33 7.89 -3.47
C GLY A 42 17.64 9.25 -3.63
N LEU A 43 16.63 9.33 -4.51
CA LEU A 43 15.81 10.53 -4.72
C LEU A 43 14.73 10.65 -3.62
N ILE A 44 14.08 9.54 -3.28
CA ILE A 44 13.10 9.44 -2.19
C ILE A 44 13.73 9.85 -0.86
N GLN A 45 14.94 9.38 -0.55
CA GLN A 45 15.67 9.77 0.67
C GLN A 45 16.00 11.28 0.74
N LYS A 46 16.01 11.97 -0.40
CA LYS A 46 16.19 13.42 -0.50
C LYS A 46 14.85 14.17 -0.57
N ASN A 47 13.72 13.46 -0.44
CA ASN A 47 12.36 13.96 -0.67
C ASN A 47 12.14 14.50 -2.10
N ASP A 48 12.96 14.11 -3.07
CA ASP A 48 12.78 14.45 -4.47
C ASP A 48 11.82 13.44 -5.15
N TYR A 49 10.54 13.54 -4.79
CA TYR A 49 9.50 12.66 -5.33
C TYR A 49 9.25 12.88 -6.82
N ALA A 50 9.49 14.10 -7.33
CA ALA A 50 9.36 14.42 -8.75
C ALA A 50 10.43 13.69 -9.58
N GLY A 51 11.69 13.79 -9.16
CA GLY A 51 12.79 13.04 -9.78
C GLY A 51 12.57 11.53 -9.70
N ALA A 52 12.13 11.02 -8.53
CA ALA A 52 11.82 9.61 -8.34
C ALA A 52 10.71 9.14 -9.29
N ALA A 53 9.60 9.88 -9.37
CA ALA A 53 8.47 9.55 -10.24
C ALA A 53 8.88 9.52 -11.72
N ASN A 54 9.67 10.50 -12.18
CA ASN A 54 10.19 10.54 -13.55
C ASN A 54 11.10 9.34 -13.86
N SER A 55 11.95 8.93 -12.92
CA SER A 55 12.80 7.74 -13.09
C SER A 55 11.99 6.44 -13.11
N LEU A 56 10.91 6.36 -12.32
CA LEU A 56 10.09 5.14 -12.19
C LEU A 56 9.08 4.99 -13.33
N SER A 57 8.56 6.09 -13.90
CA SER A 57 7.61 6.03 -15.01
C SER A 57 8.17 5.34 -16.25
N ALA A 58 9.48 5.42 -16.47
CA ALA A 58 10.17 4.75 -17.57
C ALA A 58 10.62 3.31 -17.25
N ALA A 59 10.53 2.88 -15.99
CA ALA A 59 11.15 1.64 -15.51
C ALA A 59 10.33 0.36 -15.74
N GLY A 60 9.10 0.47 -16.23
CA GLY A 60 8.29 -0.67 -16.69
C GLY A 60 7.00 -0.93 -15.90
N ARG A 61 6.62 -2.21 -15.82
CA ARG A 61 5.36 -2.70 -15.20
C ARG A 61 5.60 -3.57 -13.96
N ASP A 62 6.83 -3.54 -13.42
CA ASP A 62 7.14 -4.23 -12.17
C ASP A 62 6.21 -3.73 -11.04
N PRO A 63 5.56 -4.63 -10.28
CA PRO A 63 4.64 -4.27 -9.20
C PRO A 63 5.22 -3.30 -8.17
N GLN A 64 6.46 -3.54 -7.74
CA GLN A 64 7.12 -2.74 -6.71
C GLN A 64 7.48 -1.34 -7.24
N VAL A 65 7.95 -1.25 -8.49
CA VAL A 65 8.14 0.03 -9.20
C VAL A 65 6.84 0.82 -9.30
N ARG A 66 5.73 0.17 -9.69
CA ARG A 66 4.42 0.80 -9.85
C ARG A 66 3.84 1.27 -8.52
N ASN A 67 3.99 0.46 -7.47
CA ASN A 67 3.58 0.84 -6.12
C ASN A 67 4.34 2.09 -5.65
N THR A 68 5.68 2.06 -5.78
CA THR A 68 6.56 3.19 -5.41
C THR A 68 6.24 4.46 -6.20
N LEU A 69 5.95 4.32 -7.49
CA LEU A 69 5.51 5.44 -8.33
C LEU A 69 4.18 6.02 -7.82
N GLY A 70 3.22 5.17 -7.46
CA GLY A 70 1.95 5.59 -6.85
C GLY A 70 2.15 6.42 -5.59
N VAL A 71 3.03 5.98 -4.68
CA VAL A 71 3.40 6.74 -3.47
C VAL A 71 4.01 8.09 -3.80
N CYS A 72 4.98 8.14 -4.73
CA CYS A 72 5.60 9.40 -5.14
C CYS A 72 4.56 10.37 -5.71
N LEU A 73 3.64 9.87 -6.55
CA LEU A 73 2.56 10.69 -7.13
C LEU A 73 1.61 11.23 -6.07
N MET A 74 1.24 10.44 -5.05
CA MET A 74 0.44 10.92 -3.91
C MET A 74 1.15 12.04 -3.16
N ARG A 75 2.44 11.85 -2.83
CA ARG A 75 3.24 12.84 -2.08
C ARG A 75 3.47 14.14 -2.87
N MET A 76 3.39 14.09 -4.20
CA MET A 76 3.41 15.26 -5.08
C MET A 76 2.04 15.94 -5.25
N GLY A 77 0.97 15.40 -4.65
CA GLY A 77 -0.41 15.87 -4.85
C GLY A 77 -1.01 15.50 -6.21
N ARG A 78 -0.36 14.63 -7.00
CA ARG A 78 -0.87 14.15 -8.31
C ARG A 78 -1.81 12.96 -8.11
N VAL A 79 -2.90 13.20 -7.39
CA VAL A 79 -3.82 12.16 -6.89
C VAL A 79 -4.44 11.33 -8.02
N ASP A 80 -4.90 11.95 -9.11
CA ASP A 80 -5.51 11.21 -10.22
C ASP A 80 -4.54 10.21 -10.85
N ALA A 81 -3.30 10.65 -11.12
CA ALA A 81 -2.27 9.79 -11.68
C ALA A 81 -1.88 8.67 -10.71
N ALA A 82 -1.87 8.93 -9.39
CA ALA A 82 -1.62 7.92 -8.38
C ALA A 82 -2.72 6.85 -8.39
N VAL A 83 -3.99 7.26 -8.40
CA VAL A 83 -5.14 6.36 -8.47
C VAL A 83 -5.07 5.50 -9.74
N ASP A 84 -4.79 6.08 -10.90
CA ASP A 84 -4.71 5.32 -12.15
C ASP A 84 -3.55 4.31 -12.14
N THR A 85 -2.39 4.72 -11.62
CA THR A 85 -1.21 3.85 -11.49
C THR A 85 -1.51 2.67 -10.57
N LEU A 86 -2.07 2.93 -9.38
CA LEU A 86 -2.34 1.91 -8.37
C LEU A 86 -3.54 1.04 -8.74
N ARG A 87 -4.57 1.59 -9.41
CA ARG A 87 -5.69 0.81 -9.95
C ARG A 87 -5.19 -0.24 -10.94
N SER A 88 -4.30 0.15 -11.86
CA SER A 88 -3.74 -0.78 -12.86
C SER A 88 -2.91 -1.91 -12.25
N LEU A 89 -2.40 -1.69 -11.03
CA LEU A 89 -1.65 -2.64 -10.25
C LEU A 89 -2.57 -3.56 -9.44
N VAL A 90 -3.52 -3.01 -8.69
CA VAL A 90 -4.35 -3.74 -7.73
C VAL A 90 -5.52 -4.47 -8.39
N LEU A 91 -6.10 -3.93 -9.47
CA LEU A 91 -7.28 -4.50 -10.12
C LEU A 91 -6.92 -5.29 -11.38
N MET A 92 -7.74 -6.29 -11.70
CA MET A 92 -7.71 -6.91 -13.02
C MET A 92 -8.19 -5.92 -14.09
N PRO A 93 -7.55 -5.86 -15.27
CA PRO A 93 -7.96 -4.93 -16.32
C PRO A 93 -9.42 -5.12 -16.72
N GLY A 94 -10.18 -4.02 -16.78
CA GLY A 94 -11.59 -4.03 -17.18
C GLY A 94 -12.57 -4.56 -16.13
N THR A 95 -12.11 -4.84 -14.91
CA THR A 95 -12.98 -5.31 -13.82
C THR A 95 -12.76 -4.49 -12.55
N LEU A 96 -13.63 -4.71 -11.56
CA LEU A 96 -13.45 -4.22 -10.18
C LEU A 96 -12.89 -5.31 -9.25
N ILE A 97 -12.41 -6.42 -9.83
CA ILE A 97 -11.91 -7.56 -9.07
C ILE A 97 -10.44 -7.33 -8.77
N GLU A 98 -10.07 -7.46 -7.49
CA GLU A 98 -8.70 -7.36 -7.03
C GLU A 98 -7.84 -8.54 -7.50
N ARG A 99 -6.56 -8.26 -7.72
CA ARG A 99 -5.57 -9.29 -8.00
C ARG A 99 -5.08 -9.92 -6.70
N CYS A 100 -5.06 -11.25 -6.67
CA CYS A 100 -4.61 -12.00 -5.49
C CYS A 100 -3.09 -11.99 -5.28
N ASP A 101 -2.31 -11.64 -6.31
CA ASP A 101 -0.84 -11.66 -6.31
C ASP A 101 -0.21 -10.31 -5.94
N VAL A 102 -1.01 -9.33 -5.52
CA VAL A 102 -0.55 -7.97 -5.19
C VAL A 102 -0.31 -7.83 -3.69
N SER A 103 0.76 -7.13 -3.31
CA SER A 103 1.10 -6.91 -1.91
C SER A 103 0.01 -6.12 -1.17
N ASN A 104 -0.18 -6.43 0.10
CA ASN A 104 -1.10 -5.69 0.97
C ASN A 104 -0.73 -4.20 1.08
N ALA A 105 0.56 -3.87 0.99
CA ALA A 105 1.02 -2.48 0.94
C ALA A 105 0.54 -1.74 -0.32
N ALA A 106 0.57 -2.37 -1.50
CA ALA A 106 0.01 -1.78 -2.70
C ALA A 106 -1.51 -1.54 -2.60
N LYS A 107 -2.24 -2.47 -1.95
CA LYS A 107 -3.67 -2.28 -1.64
C LYS A 107 -3.90 -1.09 -0.70
N ARG A 108 -3.13 -0.98 0.40
CA ARG A 108 -3.21 0.18 1.32
C ARG A 108 -2.87 1.50 0.63
N ASN A 109 -1.87 1.51 -0.26
CA ASN A 109 -1.54 2.69 -1.05
C ASN A 109 -2.66 3.06 -2.01
N PHE A 110 -3.31 2.08 -2.64
CA PHE A 110 -4.47 2.33 -3.48
C PHE A 110 -5.64 2.91 -2.69
N ALA A 111 -5.95 2.33 -1.51
CA ALA A 111 -6.95 2.88 -0.59
C ALA A 111 -6.61 4.32 -0.17
N THR A 112 -5.34 4.60 0.12
CA THR A 112 -4.86 5.95 0.45
C THR A 112 -5.12 6.93 -0.70
N ALA A 113 -4.80 6.55 -1.94
CA ALA A 113 -5.04 7.38 -3.12
C ALA A 113 -6.54 7.63 -3.35
N LEU A 114 -7.39 6.64 -3.11
CA LEU A 114 -8.85 6.78 -3.18
C LEU A 114 -9.38 7.77 -2.13
N LEU A 115 -8.88 7.71 -0.89
CA LEU A 115 -9.24 8.70 0.14
C LEU A 115 -8.84 10.12 -0.24
N MET A 116 -7.62 10.29 -0.76
CA MET A 116 -7.15 11.60 -1.26
C MET A 116 -7.98 12.11 -2.43
N LYS A 117 -8.56 11.21 -3.25
CA LYS A 117 -9.46 11.55 -4.35
C LYS A 117 -10.89 11.86 -3.89
N GLY A 118 -11.20 11.61 -2.61
CA GLY A 118 -12.54 11.78 -2.07
C GLY A 118 -13.47 10.59 -2.34
N LEU A 119 -12.92 9.37 -2.43
CA LEU A 119 -13.64 8.13 -2.71
C LEU A 119 -13.55 7.15 -1.51
N PRO A 120 -14.13 7.48 -0.34
CA PRO A 120 -14.03 6.67 0.86
C PRO A 120 -14.71 5.29 0.75
N SER A 121 -15.76 5.12 -0.05
CA SER A 121 -16.40 3.81 -0.23
C SER A 121 -15.46 2.86 -0.94
N GLY A 122 -14.81 3.35 -2.01
CA GLY A 122 -13.80 2.58 -2.73
C GLY A 122 -12.62 2.20 -1.83
N ALA A 123 -12.15 3.14 -1.01
CA ALA A 123 -11.07 2.86 -0.06
C ALA A 123 -11.46 1.79 0.98
N LEU A 124 -12.67 1.86 1.56
CA LEU A 124 -13.16 0.85 2.50
C LEU A 124 -13.29 -0.53 1.87
N SER A 125 -13.77 -0.60 0.62
CA SER A 125 -13.85 -1.86 -0.13
C SER A 125 -12.47 -2.51 -0.27
N VAL A 126 -11.45 -1.73 -0.64
CA VAL A 126 -10.07 -2.24 -0.78
C VAL A 126 -9.50 -2.67 0.57
N LEU A 127 -9.75 -1.90 1.63
CA LEU A 127 -9.26 -2.22 2.97
C LEU A 127 -9.90 -3.50 3.55
N ALA A 128 -11.14 -3.80 3.21
CA ALA A 128 -11.84 -5.00 3.68
C ALA A 128 -11.19 -6.32 3.20
N GLU A 129 -10.51 -6.28 2.05
CA GLU A 129 -9.82 -7.44 1.45
C GLU A 129 -8.39 -7.65 1.99
N ILE A 130 -7.91 -6.76 2.87
CA ILE A 130 -6.55 -6.81 3.43
C ILE A 130 -6.55 -7.66 4.70
N HIS A 131 -5.86 -8.80 4.65
CA HIS A 131 -5.80 -9.79 5.73
C HIS A 131 -4.75 -9.46 6.81
N GLU A 132 -4.51 -8.17 7.09
CA GLU A 132 -3.49 -7.68 8.03
C GLU A 132 -4.04 -6.55 8.92
N PRO A 133 -4.96 -6.85 9.86
CA PRO A 133 -5.63 -5.82 10.67
C PRO A 133 -4.66 -5.05 11.58
N GLU A 134 -3.53 -5.64 11.96
CA GLU A 134 -2.54 -5.05 12.86
C GLU A 134 -1.55 -4.09 12.15
N ASN A 135 -1.66 -3.94 10.82
CA ASN A 135 -0.79 -3.02 10.10
C ASN A 135 -1.10 -1.56 10.48
N LEU A 136 -0.08 -0.82 10.91
CA LEU A 136 -0.22 0.58 11.37
C LEU A 136 -0.86 1.50 10.33
N MET A 137 -0.56 1.31 9.04
CA MET A 137 -1.14 2.13 7.97
C MET A 137 -2.63 1.80 7.77
N ALA A 138 -3.02 0.52 7.80
CA ALA A 138 -4.44 0.14 7.75
C ALA A 138 -5.23 0.74 8.92
N ILE A 139 -4.68 0.65 10.13
CA ILE A 139 -5.28 1.23 11.34
C ILE A 139 -5.47 2.75 11.18
N ARG A 140 -4.45 3.45 10.69
CA ARG A 140 -4.50 4.91 10.44
C ARG A 140 -5.54 5.28 9.40
N LEU A 141 -5.64 4.53 8.30
CA LEU A 141 -6.65 4.76 7.26
C LEU A 141 -8.07 4.58 7.83
N HIS A 142 -8.33 3.50 8.57
CA HIS A 142 -9.62 3.30 9.24
C HIS A 142 -9.92 4.40 10.26
N ALA A 143 -8.93 4.83 11.04
CA ALA A 143 -9.08 5.92 11.99
C ALA A 143 -9.43 7.24 11.31
N ALA A 144 -8.75 7.59 10.21
CA ALA A 144 -9.01 8.79 9.42
C ALA A 144 -10.44 8.80 8.85
N ILE A 145 -10.89 7.68 8.28
CA ILE A 145 -12.26 7.54 7.77
C ILE A 145 -13.28 7.69 8.91
N LYS A 146 -13.03 7.05 10.06
CA LYS A 146 -13.92 7.13 11.23
C LYS A 146 -13.98 8.55 11.81
N GLN A 147 -12.86 9.27 11.82
CA GLN A 147 -12.82 10.66 12.26
C GLN A 147 -13.57 11.57 11.28
N TRP A 148 -13.36 11.39 9.98
CA TRP A 148 -14.11 12.09 8.95
C TRP A 148 -15.62 11.83 9.07
N GLU A 149 -16.04 10.58 9.25
CA GLU A 149 -17.45 10.20 9.45
C GLU A 149 -18.07 10.93 10.65
N LYS A 150 -17.31 11.06 11.75
CA LYS A 150 -17.71 11.82 12.95
C LYS A 150 -17.85 13.32 12.71
N SER A 151 -17.22 13.85 11.66
CA SER A 151 -17.35 15.25 11.28
C SER A 151 -18.61 15.54 10.45
N LEU A 152 -19.22 14.50 9.86
CA LEU A 152 -20.41 14.65 9.03
C LEU A 152 -21.64 15.05 9.87
N PRO A 153 -22.52 15.92 9.34
CA PRO A 153 -23.84 16.17 9.92
C PRO A 153 -24.62 14.87 10.10
N TRP A 154 -25.43 14.78 11.14
CA TRP A 154 -26.12 13.53 11.52
C TRP A 154 -26.87 12.87 10.36
N LEU A 155 -27.65 13.64 9.60
CA LEU A 155 -28.38 13.14 8.44
C LEU A 155 -27.44 12.56 7.36
N ARG A 156 -26.31 13.23 7.09
CA ARG A 156 -25.33 12.77 6.12
C ARG A 156 -24.58 11.54 6.59
N ARG A 157 -24.30 11.44 7.89
CA ARG A 157 -23.71 10.24 8.48
C ARG A 157 -24.65 9.04 8.33
N LEU A 158 -25.94 9.23 8.54
CA LEU A 158 -26.94 8.18 8.38
C LEU A 158 -27.06 7.74 6.92
N ASP A 159 -27.17 8.70 6.00
CA ASP A 159 -27.25 8.49 4.56
C ASP A 159 -26.01 7.73 4.03
N TRP A 160 -24.81 8.14 4.48
CA TRP A 160 -23.56 7.45 4.23
C TRP A 160 -23.58 5.98 4.70
N LYS A 161 -24.02 5.73 5.94
CA LYS A 161 -24.01 4.38 6.51
C LYS A 161 -25.01 3.42 5.86
N ILE A 162 -26.20 3.92 5.52
CA ILE A 162 -27.29 3.09 5.03
C ILE A 162 -27.20 2.93 3.51
N ASN A 163 -27.00 4.04 2.80
CA ASN A 163 -27.08 4.06 1.34
C ASN A 163 -25.69 4.01 0.67
N GLY A 164 -24.59 4.16 1.42
CA GLY A 164 -23.25 4.23 0.86
C GLY A 164 -23.01 5.47 -0.01
N ILE A 165 -23.88 6.49 0.12
CA ILE A 165 -23.83 7.70 -0.70
C ILE A 165 -22.71 8.60 -0.18
N GLU A 166 -21.68 8.78 -1.00
CA GLU A 166 -20.55 9.67 -0.71
C GLU A 166 -21.01 11.14 -0.73
N PRO A 167 -20.68 11.94 0.31
CA PRO A 167 -20.92 13.38 0.28
C PRO A 167 -20.21 14.05 -0.90
N SER A 168 -20.88 15.03 -1.52
CA SER A 168 -20.27 15.87 -2.57
C SER A 168 -19.02 16.55 -2.03
N HIS A 169 -17.92 16.53 -2.80
CA HIS A 169 -16.61 17.08 -2.38
C HIS A 169 -16.07 16.45 -1.08
N CYS A 170 -16.23 15.13 -0.94
CA CYS A 170 -15.65 14.39 0.17
C CYS A 170 -14.13 14.62 0.26
N CYS A 171 -13.66 15.05 1.43
CA CYS A 171 -12.24 15.17 1.75
C CYS A 171 -12.00 14.50 3.10
N VAL A 172 -11.29 13.36 3.07
CA VAL A 172 -10.86 12.67 4.30
C VAL A 172 -9.49 13.23 4.66
N PRO A 173 -9.36 14.00 5.76
CA PRO A 173 -8.07 14.54 6.16
C PRO A 173 -7.14 13.41 6.57
N LEU A 174 -5.95 13.37 5.97
CA LEU A 174 -4.87 12.47 6.35
C LEU A 174 -3.84 13.27 7.14
N ASP A 175 -3.69 12.98 8.43
CA ASP A 175 -2.74 13.62 9.34
C ASP A 175 -1.36 12.91 9.35
N PHE A 176 -1.14 12.01 8.39
CA PHE A 176 0.08 11.25 8.19
C PHE A 176 0.55 11.33 6.73
N GLU A 177 1.81 10.96 6.50
CA GLU A 177 2.38 10.99 5.16
C GLU A 177 1.69 9.96 4.24
N PRO A 178 1.20 10.36 3.05
CA PRO A 178 0.50 9.45 2.15
C PRO A 178 1.37 8.29 1.66
N GLY A 179 0.84 7.08 1.84
CA GLY A 179 1.40 5.83 1.35
C GLY A 179 2.66 5.36 2.05
N GLU A 180 2.95 4.07 1.88
CA GLU A 180 4.11 3.37 2.41
C GLU A 180 4.91 2.69 1.30
N PHE A 181 6.22 2.57 1.49
CA PHE A 181 7.09 1.84 0.57
C PHE A 181 7.25 0.39 1.03
N ASP A 182 7.38 -0.55 0.09
CA ASP A 182 7.65 -1.98 0.37
C ASP A 182 9.09 -2.23 0.89
N PHE A 183 9.85 -1.18 1.16
CA PHE A 183 11.25 -1.25 1.59
C PHE A 183 11.53 -0.16 2.64
N GLU A 184 12.55 -0.41 3.44
CA GLU A 184 12.99 0.53 4.45
C GLU A 184 13.58 1.79 3.80
N VAL A 185 12.89 2.91 3.97
CA VAL A 185 13.45 4.23 3.71
C VAL A 185 13.94 4.76 5.04
N ASN A 186 15.25 4.85 5.25
CA ASN A 186 15.79 5.47 6.45
C ASN A 186 15.61 7.00 6.34
N PRO A 187 14.69 7.62 7.11
CA PRO A 187 14.57 9.06 7.08
C PRO A 187 15.82 9.64 7.74
N LYS A 188 16.60 10.44 7.01
CA LYS A 188 17.64 11.25 7.66
C LYS A 188 16.96 12.08 8.74
N SER A 189 17.39 11.91 9.99
CA SER A 189 16.80 12.55 11.16
C SER A 189 16.66 14.06 10.93
N PRO A 190 15.59 14.70 11.44
CA PRO A 190 15.45 16.14 11.33
C PRO A 190 16.68 16.82 11.94
N ILE A 191 17.30 17.71 11.17
CA ILE A 191 18.39 18.56 11.59
C ILE A 191 17.92 19.28 12.86
N LYS A 192 18.49 18.94 14.02
CA LYS A 192 18.25 19.68 15.27
C LYS A 192 18.59 21.15 14.98
N PRO A 193 17.72 22.12 15.36
CA PRO A 193 18.03 23.53 15.19
C PRO A 193 19.35 23.83 15.89
N GLY A 194 20.30 24.33 15.11
CA GLY A 194 21.65 24.63 15.57
C GLY A 194 21.59 25.53 16.81
N LYS A 195 22.31 25.14 17.87
CA LYS A 195 22.56 26.00 19.01
C LYS A 195 23.21 27.28 18.47
N SER A 196 22.45 28.38 18.54
CA SER A 196 22.96 29.73 18.35
C SER A 196 24.16 29.94 19.28
N SER A 197 25.35 30.00 18.68
CA SER A 197 26.56 30.42 19.38
C SER A 197 26.39 31.90 19.72
N LYS A 198 26.10 32.20 20.97
CA LYS A 198 26.05 33.57 21.50
C LYS A 198 27.41 34.22 21.30
N GLY A 199 27.45 35.22 20.42
CA GLY A 199 28.58 36.15 20.32
C GLY A 199 28.82 36.82 21.67
N SER A 200 30.03 36.65 22.20
CA SER A 200 30.53 37.43 23.33
C SER A 200 30.93 38.81 22.82
N LEU A 201 30.07 39.81 23.04
CA LEU A 201 30.44 41.21 23.03
C LEU A 201 31.28 41.50 24.28
N LYS A 202 32.60 41.60 24.12
CA LYS A 202 33.46 42.26 25.10
C LYS A 202 33.38 43.77 24.88
N LEU A 203 32.70 44.48 25.78
CA LEU A 203 33.01 45.89 26.05
C LEU A 203 34.26 45.92 26.91
N ALA A 204 35.27 46.67 26.47
CA ALA A 204 36.33 47.17 27.34
C ALA A 204 36.37 48.69 27.16
N ALA A 205 36.26 49.38 28.29
CA ALA A 205 36.58 50.79 28.48
C ALA A 205 38.11 51.00 28.48
#